data_AF-A0AAW7YY35-F1
#
_entry.id   AF-A0AAW7YY35-F1
#
_cell.length_a   1.000
_cell.length_b   1.000
_cell.length_c   1.000
_cell.angle_alpha   90.00
_cell.angle_beta   90.00
_cell.angle_gamma   90.00
#
_symmetry.space_group_name_H-M   'P 1'
#
loop_
_entity.id
_entity.type
_entity.pdbx_description
1 polymer ?
#
loop_
_entity_poly.entity_id
_entity_poly.type
_entity_poly.pdbx_seq_one_letter_code
_entity_poly.pdbx_strand_id
1 'polypeptide(L)'
;IKKSIDEQAYVQRITPRKKRSNWSKRNTEHAERLIAENRMMEAGLVHIREAKADGRWESAYVVSEMQVPTDFLEALEDKPQAKAFFDTLTKS
;
A
#
# COMPACT_ATOMS: atom_id res chain seq x y z
N ILE A 1 -8.65 1.19 -9.43
CA ILE A 1 -8.58 0.36 -10.67
C ILE A 1 -7.59 1.05 -11.58
N LYS A 2 -6.55 0.33 -12.02
CA LYS A 2 -5.63 0.79 -13.06
C LYS A 2 -5.93 -0.02 -14.33
N LYS A 3 -6.05 0.66 -15.47
CA LYS A 3 -6.25 0.02 -16.78
C LYS A 3 -5.22 0.60 -17.74
N SER A 4 -4.40 -0.26 -18.35
CA SER A 4 -3.45 0.18 -19.38
C SER A 4 -4.22 0.72 -20.58
N ILE A 5 -3.73 1.81 -21.16
CA ILE A 5 -4.16 2.28 -22.48
C ILE A 5 -3.21 1.70 -23.53
N ASP A 6 -1.90 1.89 -23.31
CA ASP A 6 -0.80 1.39 -24.14
C ASP A 6 0.46 1.16 -23.26
N GLU A 7 1.64 1.08 -23.87
CA GLU A 7 2.93 0.88 -23.20
C GLU A 7 3.41 2.11 -22.39
N GLN A 8 2.85 3.29 -22.65
CA GLN A 8 3.31 4.56 -22.08
C GLN A 8 2.29 5.16 -21.10
N ALA A 9 1.01 4.83 -21.24
CA ALA A 9 -0.08 5.44 -20.49
C ALA A 9 -1.06 4.44 -19.87
N TYR A 10 -1.59 4.80 -18.71
CA TYR A 10 -2.66 4.08 -18.04
C TYR A 10 -3.66 5.03 -17.39
N VAL A 11 -4.91 4.56 -17.26
CA VAL A 11 -5.95 5.27 -16.51
C VAL A 11 -5.99 4.74 -15.09
N GLN A 12 -6.00 5.64 -14.12
CA GLN A 12 -6.27 5.32 -12.73
C GLN A 12 -7.61 5.91 -12.29
N ARG A 13 -8.55 5.03 -11.92
CA ARG A 13 -9.78 5.48 -11.27
C ARG A 13 -9.48 5.85 -9.82
N ILE A 14 -9.73 7.11 -9.48
CA ILE A 14 -9.69 7.64 -8.11
C ILE A 14 -11.14 7.83 -7.66
N THR A 15 -11.47 7.29 -6.48
CA THR A 15 -12.79 7.42 -5.87
C THR A 15 -12.63 7.98 -4.45
N PRO A 16 -13.52 8.86 -3.98
CA PRO A 16 -13.51 9.29 -2.59
C PRO A 16 -13.50 8.10 -1.63
N ARG A 17 -12.84 8.26 -0.48
CA ARG A 17 -12.87 7.23 0.57
C ARG A 17 -14.26 7.17 1.20
N LYS A 18 -14.71 5.96 1.55
CA LYS A 18 -15.91 5.81 2.38
C LYS A 18 -15.57 6.24 3.81
N LYS A 19 -16.56 6.77 4.54
CA LYS A 19 -16.40 7.29 5.91
C LYS A 19 -15.64 6.33 6.83
N ARG A 20 -15.93 5.03 6.77
CA ARG A 20 -15.35 3.98 7.64
C ARG A 20 -14.22 3.16 6.99
N SER A 21 -13.63 3.63 5.89
CA SER A 21 -12.51 2.92 5.26
C SER A 21 -11.30 2.86 6.20
N ASN A 22 -10.63 1.71 6.26
CA ASN A 22 -9.38 1.53 7.00
C ASN A 22 -8.25 2.37 6.40
N TRP A 23 -7.28 2.72 7.23
CA TRP A 23 -6.03 3.36 6.81
C TRP A 23 -4.88 2.37 6.89
N SER A 24 -3.94 2.51 5.95
CA SER A 24 -2.64 1.84 6.01
C SER A 24 -1.58 2.85 6.41
N LYS A 25 -0.49 2.39 7.03
CA LYS A 25 0.63 3.24 7.43
C LYS A 25 1.22 4.04 6.26
N ARG A 26 1.34 3.41 5.08
CA ARG A 26 1.77 4.10 3.86
C ARG A 26 0.83 5.26 3.46
N ASN A 27 -0.48 5.10 3.63
CA ASN A 27 -1.44 6.15 3.33
C ASN A 27 -1.40 7.29 4.35
N THR A 28 -1.14 7.00 5.63
CA THR A 28 -0.95 8.05 6.65
C THR A 28 0.32 8.86 6.35
N GLU A 29 1.42 8.20 6.02
CA GLU A 29 2.68 8.85 5.61
C GLU A 29 2.51 9.73 4.36
N HIS A 30 1.79 9.25 3.34
CA HIS A 30 1.48 10.06 2.16
C HIS A 30 0.63 11.29 2.51
N ALA A 31 -0.34 11.14 3.39
CA ALA A 31 -1.19 12.24 3.83
C ALA A 31 -0.37 13.28 4.64
N GLU A 32 0.48 12.84 5.55
CA GLU A 32 1.38 13.70 6.33
C GLU A 32 2.34 14.48 5.43
N ARG A 33 2.95 13.81 4.45
CA ARG A 33 3.81 14.47 3.47
C ARG A 33 3.06 15.54 2.68
N LEU A 34 1.84 15.25 2.22
CA LEU A 34 1.03 16.23 1.49
C LEU A 34 0.60 17.41 2.37
N ILE A 35 0.37 17.20 3.66
CA ILE A 35 0.11 18.28 4.62
C ILE A 35 1.35 19.16 4.78
N ALA A 36 2.52 18.55 4.98
CA ALA A 36 3.79 19.26 5.12
C ALA A 36 4.15 20.07 3.86
N GLU A 37 3.85 19.53 2.68
CA GLU A 37 4.04 20.20 1.39
C GLU A 37 2.94 21.24 1.06
N ASN A 38 1.95 21.46 1.95
CA ASN A 38 0.78 22.31 1.71
C ASN A 38 -0.02 21.96 0.43
N ARG A 39 -0.06 20.67 0.09
CA ARG A 39 -0.78 20.11 -1.07
C ARG A 39 -2.06 19.37 -0.66
N MET A 40 -2.29 19.19 0.64
CA MET A 40 -3.51 18.59 1.17
C MET A 40 -4.66 19.59 1.10
N MET A 41 -5.77 19.17 0.50
CA MET A 41 -7.01 19.97 0.42
C MET A 41 -7.96 19.65 1.57
N GLU A 42 -8.90 20.56 1.86
CA GLU A 42 -9.88 20.40 2.95
C GLU A 42 -10.68 19.08 2.89
N ALA A 43 -11.08 18.64 1.70
CA ALA A 43 -11.77 17.36 1.55
C ALA A 43 -10.94 16.16 2.06
N GLY A 44 -9.61 16.21 1.91
CA GLY A 44 -8.70 15.22 2.47
C GLY A 44 -8.57 15.36 4.00
N LEU A 45 -8.45 16.60 4.50
CA LEU A 45 -8.35 16.89 5.93
C LEU A 45 -9.57 16.43 6.71
N VAL A 46 -10.78 16.55 6.15
CA VAL A 46 -12.01 16.05 6.77
C VAL A 46 -11.88 14.55 7.08
N HIS A 47 -11.44 13.75 6.10
CA HIS A 47 -11.27 12.32 6.30
C HIS A 47 -10.14 11.95 7.28
N ILE A 48 -9.08 12.76 7.34
CA ILE A 48 -7.99 12.58 8.31
C ILE A 48 -8.51 12.85 9.72
N ARG A 49 -9.27 13.94 9.91
CA ARG A 49 -9.89 14.28 11.19
C ARG A 49 -10.87 13.21 11.66
N GLU A 50 -11.73 12.71 10.78
CA GLU A 50 -12.65 11.60 11.10
C GLU A 50 -11.89 10.34 11.52
N ALA A 51 -10.81 9.99 10.81
CA ALA A 51 -10.02 8.79 11.10
C ALA A 51 -9.24 8.88 12.41
N LYS A 52 -8.76 10.07 12.78
CA LYS A 52 -8.14 10.32 14.08
C LYS A 52 -9.17 10.29 15.21
N ALA A 53 -10.35 10.86 14.98
CA ALA A 53 -11.42 10.89 15.98
C ALA A 53 -11.97 9.50 16.32
N ASP A 54 -11.97 8.57 15.36
CA ASP A 54 -12.48 7.21 15.56
C ASP A 54 -11.39 6.12 15.66
N GLY A 55 -10.12 6.53 15.81
CA GLY A 55 -8.99 5.64 16.08
C GLY A 55 -8.45 4.86 14.88
N ARG A 56 -9.05 5.01 13.69
CA ARG A 56 -8.57 4.33 12.46
C ARG A 56 -7.21 4.81 11.99
N TRP A 57 -6.86 6.05 12.33
CA TRP A 57 -5.55 6.62 12.00
C TRP A 57 -4.44 5.94 12.80
N GLU A 58 -4.66 5.76 14.09
CA GLU A 58 -3.74 5.11 15.02
C GLU A 58 -3.70 3.59 14.78
N SER A 59 -4.85 3.00 14.42
CA SER A 59 -4.94 1.59 14.02
C SER A 59 -4.47 1.33 12.58
N ALA A 60 -3.78 2.29 11.94
CA ALA A 60 -3.36 2.14 10.56
C ALA A 60 -2.41 0.94 10.43
N TYR A 61 -2.86 -0.07 9.68
CA TYR A 61 -2.10 -1.31 9.57
C TYR A 61 -0.82 -1.08 8.76
N VAL A 62 0.26 -1.70 9.22
CA VAL A 62 1.44 -1.89 8.38
C VAL A 62 1.09 -3.01 7.40
N VAL A 63 1.33 -2.79 6.10
CA VAL A 63 1.33 -3.93 5.17
C VAL A 63 2.37 -4.88 5.72
N SER A 64 1.97 -6.09 6.13
CA SER A 64 2.85 -7.03 6.82
C SER A 64 4.17 -7.13 6.06
N GLU A 65 5.28 -6.85 6.72
CA GLU A 65 6.58 -7.23 6.18
C GLU A 65 6.56 -8.75 6.05
N MET A 66 6.35 -9.23 4.83
CA MET A 66 6.31 -10.64 4.55
C MET A 66 7.74 -11.16 4.69
N GLN A 67 8.02 -11.76 5.85
CA GLN A 67 9.23 -12.51 6.06
C GLN A 67 9.05 -13.88 5.44
N VAL A 68 9.94 -14.25 4.54
CA VAL A 68 9.93 -15.57 3.91
C VAL A 68 10.47 -16.56 4.95
N PRO A 69 9.71 -17.62 5.31
CA PRO A 69 10.17 -18.62 6.26
C PRO A 69 11.48 -19.29 5.81
N THR A 70 12.38 -19.56 6.76
CA THR A 70 13.70 -20.14 6.45
C THR A 70 13.59 -21.56 5.90
N ASP A 71 12.67 -22.35 6.42
CA ASP A 71 12.36 -23.71 5.95
C ASP A 71 11.90 -23.73 4.48
N PHE A 72 11.13 -22.72 4.06
CA PHE A 72 10.74 -22.55 2.66
C PHE A 72 11.95 -22.26 1.77
N LEU A 73 12.88 -21.40 2.21
CA LEU A 73 14.09 -21.08 1.45
C LEU A 73 15.01 -22.30 1.32
N GLU A 74 15.18 -23.07 2.39
CA GLU A 74 15.95 -24.32 2.37
C GLU A 74 15.36 -25.33 1.38
N ALA A 75 14.04 -25.55 1.40
CA ALA A 75 13.37 -26.43 0.45
C ALA A 75 13.41 -25.93 -1.01
N LEU A 76 13.69 -24.64 -1.22
CA LEU A 76 13.78 -24.02 -2.54
C LEU A 76 15.16 -24.21 -3.19
N GLU A 77 16.22 -24.35 -2.39
CA GLU A 77 17.58 -24.63 -2.88
C GLU A 77 17.65 -25.94 -3.68
N ASP A 78 16.90 -26.96 -3.25
CA ASP A 78 16.81 -28.25 -3.94
C ASP A 78 16.02 -28.22 -5.26
N LYS A 79 15.45 -27.06 -5.63
CA LYS A 79 14.59 -26.89 -6.82
C LYS A 79 15.04 -25.71 -7.69
N PRO A 80 16.05 -25.89 -8.56
CA PRO A 80 16.67 -24.82 -9.34
C PRO A 80 15.68 -23.99 -10.19
N GLN A 81 14.69 -24.65 -10.82
CA GLN A 81 13.67 -23.95 -11.62
C GLN A 81 12.72 -23.10 -10.75
N ALA A 82 12.34 -23.59 -9.58
CA ALA A 82 11.46 -22.87 -8.66
C ALA A 82 12.21 -21.69 -8.02
N LYS A 83 13.48 -21.88 -7.66
CA LYS A 83 14.37 -20.82 -7.18
C LYS A 83 14.52 -19.70 -8.20
N ALA A 84 14.84 -20.03 -9.45
CA ALA A 84 14.98 -19.04 -10.52
C ALA A 84 13.69 -18.22 -10.73
N PHE A 85 12.51 -18.84 -10.66
CA PHE A 85 11.24 -18.12 -10.75
C PHE A 85 11.00 -17.24 -9.52
N PHE A 86 11.23 -17.77 -8.32
CA PHE A 86 11.07 -17.02 -7.08
C PHE A 86 11.94 -15.74 -7.05
N ASP A 87 13.16 -15.81 -7.56
CA ASP A 87 14.08 -14.67 -7.66
C ASP A 87 13.57 -13.56 -8.61
N THR A 88 12.66 -13.87 -9.53
CA THR A 88 12.01 -12.86 -10.40
C THR A 88 10.81 -12.16 -9.74
N LEU A 89 10.32 -12.68 -8.61
CA LEU A 89 9.16 -12.11 -7.93
C LEU A 89 9.57 -10.83 -7.21
N THR A 90 8.77 -9.78 -7.40
CA THR A 90 8.91 -8.53 -6.65
C THR A 90 7.92 -8.49 -5.49
N LYS A 91 8.32 -7.84 -4.40
CA LYS A 91 7.39 -7.54 -3.30
C LYS A 91 6.27 -6.66 -3.85
N SER A 92 5.02 -7.14 -3.75
CA SER A 92 3.80 -6.41 -4.14
C SER A 92 3.26 -5.56 -3.01
#